data_AF-A0A2V9P5T8-F1
#
_entry.id   AF-A0A2V9P5T8-F1
#
_cell.length_a   1.000
_cell.length_b   1.000
_cell.length_c   1.000
_cell.angle_alpha   90.00
_cell.angle_beta   90.00
_cell.angle_gamma   90.00
#
_symmetry.space_group_name_H-M   'P 1'
#
loop_
_entity.id
_entity.type
_entity.pdbx_description
1 polymer ?
#
loop_
_entity_poly.entity_id
_entity_poly.type
_entity_poly.pdbx_seq_one_letter_code
_entity_poly.pdbx_strand_id
1 'polypeptide(L)'
;MYVEQLKDLYSAENQLIKALPKMVEAATSDELRSAIEEHLEKTKQHAARLEKIFSRIGEDNQGPKCKGMEGLLEEGSEVIEDDEMEEEV
;
A
#
# COMPACT_ATOMS: atom_id res chain seq x y z
N MET A 1 8.47 9.77 -18.40
CA MET A 1 9.11 9.70 -17.06
C MET A 1 8.28 10.35 -15.95
N TYR A 2 8.08 11.68 -15.89
CA TYR A 2 7.39 12.30 -14.72
C TYR A 2 5.96 11.79 -14.49
N VAL A 3 5.08 11.89 -15.50
CA VAL A 3 3.68 11.43 -15.40
C VAL A 3 3.60 9.91 -15.17
N GLU A 4 4.46 9.14 -15.83
CA GLU A 4 4.54 7.67 -15.64
C GLU A 4 4.91 7.28 -14.22
N GLN A 5 5.85 7.98 -13.59
CA GLN A 5 6.24 7.73 -12.20
C GLN A 5 5.14 8.14 -11.22
N LEU A 6 4.37 9.20 -11.50
CA LEU A 6 3.18 9.54 -10.72
C LEU A 6 2.09 8.46 -10.82
N LYS A 7 1.90 7.89 -12.02
CA LYS A 7 0.94 6.79 -12.26
C LYS A 7 1.38 5.52 -11.52
N ASP A 8 2.66 5.20 -11.56
CA ASP A 8 3.25 4.07 -10.82
C ASP A 8 3.08 4.25 -9.31
N LEU A 9 3.43 5.43 -8.77
CA LEU A 9 3.24 5.74 -7.35
C LEU A 9 1.76 5.71 -6.94
N TYR A 10 0.86 6.24 -7.77
CA TYR A 10 -0.58 6.18 -7.50
C TYR A 10 -1.08 4.73 -7.48
N SER A 11 -0.57 3.87 -8.36
CA SER A 11 -0.85 2.43 -8.28
C SER A 11 -0.33 1.83 -6.98
N ALA A 12 0.88 2.16 -6.56
CA ALA A 12 1.48 1.66 -5.33
C ALA A 12 0.66 2.03 -4.08
N GLU A 13 0.27 3.31 -3.95
CA GLU A 13 -0.54 3.79 -2.82
C GLU A 13 -1.91 3.06 -2.77
N ASN A 14 -2.56 2.86 -3.91
CA ASN A 14 -3.83 2.12 -3.97
C ASN A 14 -3.69 0.62 -3.64
N GLN A 15 -2.54 0.02 -3.93
CA GLN A 15 -2.24 -1.34 -3.51
C GLN A 15 -2.04 -1.41 -1.99
N LEU A 16 -1.27 -0.49 -1.41
CA LEU A 16 -1.08 -0.37 0.04
C LEU A 16 -2.41 -0.17 0.79
N ILE A 17 -3.30 0.71 0.31
CA ILE A 17 -4.61 0.94 0.94
C ILE A 17 -5.40 -0.37 1.11
N LYS A 18 -5.25 -1.32 0.18
CA LYS A 18 -5.94 -2.61 0.22
C LYS A 18 -5.22 -3.63 1.09
N ALA A 19 -3.89 -3.58 1.17
CA ALA A 19 -3.09 -4.58 1.86
C ALA A 19 -2.88 -4.27 3.35
N LEU A 20 -2.70 -2.99 3.71
CA LEU A 20 -2.43 -2.57 5.08
C LEU A 20 -3.47 -3.10 6.11
N PRO A 21 -4.78 -3.17 5.82
CA PRO A 21 -5.74 -3.79 6.74
C PRO A 21 -5.41 -5.25 7.12
N LYS A 22 -4.95 -6.09 6.17
CA LYS A 22 -4.52 -7.46 6.47
C LYS A 22 -3.32 -7.46 7.43
N MET A 23 -2.40 -6.52 7.27
CA MET A 23 -1.23 -6.40 8.15
C MET A 23 -1.60 -5.90 9.56
N VAL A 24 -2.65 -5.06 9.69
CA VAL A 24 -3.19 -4.66 11.01
C VAL A 24 -3.77 -5.88 11.73
N GLU A 25 -4.50 -6.73 11.01
CA GLU A 25 -5.10 -7.95 11.57
C GLU A 25 -4.04 -8.95 12.03
N ALA A 26 -2.96 -9.12 11.26
CA ALA A 26 -1.86 -10.03 11.57
C ALA A 26 -0.91 -9.52 12.67
N ALA A 27 -0.77 -8.20 12.85
CA ALA A 27 0.19 -7.66 13.81
C ALA A 27 -0.20 -8.00 15.25
N THR A 28 0.67 -8.68 16.01
CA THR A 28 0.41 -9.10 17.40
C THR A 28 0.68 -7.99 18.43
N SER A 29 1.54 -7.02 18.10
CA SER A 29 1.85 -5.86 18.95
C SER A 29 0.89 -4.70 18.71
N ASP A 30 0.34 -4.13 19.78
CA ASP A 30 -0.56 -2.97 19.71
C ASP A 30 0.13 -1.71 19.15
N GLU A 31 1.44 -1.56 19.41
CA GLU A 31 2.24 -0.47 18.84
C GLU A 31 2.36 -0.62 17.32
N LEU A 32 2.60 -1.85 16.84
CA LEU A 32 2.69 -2.13 15.42
C LEU A 32 1.33 -1.94 14.72
N ARG A 33 0.24 -2.45 15.31
CA ARG A 33 -1.12 -2.23 14.81
C ARG A 33 -1.42 -0.74 14.64
N SER A 34 -1.18 0.04 15.70
CA SER A 34 -1.42 1.49 15.69
C SER A 34 -0.60 2.21 14.62
N ALA A 35 0.67 1.82 14.45
CA ALA A 35 1.54 2.41 13.43
C ALA A 35 1.07 2.10 12.00
N ILE A 36 0.60 0.87 11.75
CA ILE A 36 0.08 0.47 10.43
C ILE A 36 -1.26 1.18 10.14
N GLU A 37 -2.15 1.32 11.13
CA GLU A 37 -3.39 2.07 11.00
C GLU A 37 -3.13 3.56 10.69
N GLU A 38 -2.19 4.18 11.40
CA GLU A 38 -1.77 5.57 11.12
C GLU A 38 -1.19 5.68 9.71
N HIS A 39 -0.40 4.70 9.28
CA HIS A 39 0.13 4.66 7.92
C HIS A 39 -1.00 4.56 6.89
N LEU A 40 -1.99 3.69 7.08
CA LEU A 40 -3.14 3.56 6.19
C LEU A 40 -3.86 4.90 5.96
N GLU A 41 -4.07 5.68 7.02
CA GLU A 41 -4.68 7.00 6.89
C GLU A 41 -3.78 8.00 6.13
N LYS A 42 -2.46 7.95 6.34
CA LYS A 42 -1.50 8.74 5.54
C LYS A 42 -1.51 8.33 4.07
N THR A 43 -1.51 7.04 3.77
CA THR A 43 -1.55 6.46 2.40
C THR A 43 -2.81 6.91 1.65
N LYS A 44 -3.99 6.89 2.30
CA LYS A 44 -5.23 7.44 1.71
C LYS A 44 -5.08 8.93 1.36
N GLN A 45 -4.45 9.72 2.24
CA GLN A 45 -4.18 11.12 1.97
C GLN A 45 -3.17 11.32 0.82
N HIS A 46 -2.16 10.44 0.70
CA HIS A 46 -1.19 10.48 -0.39
C HIS A 46 -1.85 10.21 -1.74
N ALA A 47 -2.69 9.17 -1.83
CA ALA A 47 -3.48 8.88 -3.02
C ALA A 47 -4.35 10.09 -3.43
N ALA A 48 -5.07 10.70 -2.48
CA ALA A 48 -5.88 11.89 -2.73
C ALA A 48 -5.04 13.12 -3.15
N ARG A 49 -3.79 13.25 -2.68
CA ARG A 49 -2.87 14.30 -3.14
C ARG A 49 -2.44 14.05 -4.58
N LEU A 50 -2.18 12.81 -4.95
CA LEU A 50 -1.83 12.44 -6.33
C LEU A 50 -2.99 12.75 -7.29
N GLU A 51 -4.24 12.43 -6.93
CA GLU A 51 -5.42 12.81 -7.72
C GLU A 51 -5.50 14.33 -7.98
N LYS A 52 -5.22 15.14 -6.95
CA LYS A 52 -5.15 16.61 -7.10
C LYS A 52 -4.01 17.05 -8.02
N ILE A 53 -2.88 16.36 -8.00
CA ILE A 53 -1.76 16.65 -8.90
C ILE A 53 -2.16 16.33 -10.35
N PHE A 54 -2.75 15.16 -10.61
CA PHE A 54 -3.25 14.78 -11.94
C PHE A 54 -4.26 15.80 -12.48
N SER A 55 -5.21 16.23 -11.65
CA SER A 55 -6.17 17.29 -12.02
C SER A 55 -5.50 18.62 -12.38
N ARG A 56 -4.42 19.00 -11.68
CA ARG A 56 -3.69 20.26 -11.93
C ARG A 56 -2.85 20.22 -13.20
N ILE A 57 -2.29 19.07 -13.55
CA ILE A 57 -1.44 18.91 -14.74
C ILE A 57 -2.24 18.50 -15.98
N GLY A 58 -3.53 18.19 -15.84
CA GLY A 58 -4.42 17.83 -16.95
C GLY A 58 -4.18 16.42 -17.50
N GLU A 59 -3.64 15.53 -16.68
CA GLU A 59 -3.31 14.14 -17.04
C GLU A 59 -4.24 13.17 -16.29
N ASP A 60 -4.47 11.99 -16.87
CA ASP A 60 -5.20 10.93 -16.19
C ASP A 60 -4.34 10.22 -15.13
N ASN A 61 -4.97 9.64 -14.12
CA ASN A 61 -4.31 8.86 -13.07
C ASN A 61 -4.24 7.36 -13.39
N GLN A 62 -4.70 6.93 -14.57
CA GLN A 62 -4.71 5.53 -14.96
C GLN A 62 -3.33 5.13 -15.47
N GLY A 63 -2.81 4.05 -14.94
CA GLY A 63 -1.50 3.53 -15.32
C GLY A 63 -1.38 2.04 -15.09
N PRO A 64 -0.25 1.45 -15.49
CA PRO A 64 0.04 0.06 -15.20
C PRO A 64 0.09 -0.16 -13.69
N LYS A 65 -0.13 -1.42 -13.29
CA LYS A 65 0.08 -1.84 -11.91
C LYS A 65 1.56 -1.68 -11.54
N CYS A 66 1.84 -1.06 -10.39
CA CYS A 66 3.20 -0.95 -9.86
C CYS A 66 3.68 -2.33 -9.41
N LYS A 67 4.56 -2.94 -10.21
CA LYS A 67 5.13 -4.27 -9.95
C LYS A 67 6.05 -4.30 -8.72
N GLY A 68 6.74 -3.18 -8.45
CA GLY A 68 7.60 -3.07 -7.27
C GLY A 68 6.79 -3.19 -5.98
N MET A 69 5.67 -2.48 -5.91
CA MET A 69 4.76 -2.60 -4.76
C MET A 69 4.09 -3.97 -4.68
N GLU A 70 3.71 -4.54 -5.82
CA GLU A 70 3.16 -5.90 -5.86
C GLU A 70 4.12 -6.92 -5.21
N GLY A 71 5.39 -6.92 -5.59
CA GLY A 71 6.40 -7.81 -5.00
C GLY A 71 6.60 -7.57 -3.50
N LEU A 72 6.64 -6.31 -3.04
CA LEU A 72 6.75 -6.00 -1.61
C LEU A 72 5.53 -6.49 -0.80
N LEU A 73 4.33 -6.44 -1.38
CA LEU A 73 3.12 -6.93 -0.73
C LEU A 73 3.03 -8.45 -0.73
N GLU A 74 3.56 -9.11 -1.78
CA GLU A 74 3.73 -10.56 -1.81
C GLU A 74 4.69 -11.00 -0.70
N GLU A 75 5.89 -10.43 -0.62
CA GLU A 75 6.85 -10.70 0.47
C GLU A 75 6.24 -10.47 1.85
N GLY A 76 5.51 -9.36 2.05
CA GLY A 76 4.84 -9.08 3.32
C GLY A 76 3.70 -10.06 3.65
N SER A 77 3.04 -10.61 2.63
CA SER A 77 1.98 -11.62 2.82
C SER A 77 2.56 -12.98 3.17
N GLU A 78 3.68 -13.36 2.55
CA GLU A 78 4.41 -14.60 2.88
C GLU A 78 4.85 -14.61 4.35
N VAL A 79 5.36 -13.49 4.87
CA VAL A 79 5.73 -13.37 6.30
C VAL A 79 4.55 -13.58 7.24
N ILE A 80 3.37 -13.05 6.89
CA ILE A 80 2.16 -13.25 7.69
C ILE A 80 1.72 -14.71 7.67
N GLU A 81 1.75 -15.34 6.49
CA GLU A 81 1.37 -16.74 6.33
C GLU A 81 2.33 -17.69 7.05
N ASP A 82 3.64 -17.41 7.01
CA ASP A 82 4.66 -18.18 7.73
C ASP A 82 4.46 -18.11 9.26
N ASP A 83 4.13 -16.94 9.81
CA ASP A 83 3.85 -16.74 11.24
C ASP A 83 2.57 -17.48 11.67
N GLU A 84 1.50 -17.41 10.87
CA GLU A 84 0.25 -18.15 11.12
C GLU A 84 0.47 -19.68 11.10
N MET A 85 1.33 -20.18 10.19
CA MET A 85 1.68 -21.60 10.14
C MET A 85 2.50 -22.05 11.37
N GLU A 86 3.40 -21.22 11.91
CA GLU A 86 4.18 -21.55 13.10
C GLU A 86 3.32 -21.60 14.38
N GLU A 87 2.21 -20.85 14.47
CA GLU A 87 1.28 -20.93 15.61
C GLU A 87 0.39 -22.19 15.60
N GLU A 88 0.20 -22.86 14.46
CA GLU A 88 -0.64 -24.07 14.33
C GLU A 88 0.08 -25.41 14.60
N VAL A 89 1.40 -25.41 14.81
CA VAL A 89 2.24 -26.61 15.09
C VAL A 89 2.65 -26.75 16.56
#